data_AF-A0A9P4M2C5-F1
#
_entry.id   AF-A0A9P4M2C5-F1
#
_cell.length_a   1.000
_cell.length_b   1.000
_cell.length_c   1.000
_cell.angle_alpha   90.00
_cell.angle_beta   90.00
_cell.angle_gamma   90.00
#
_symmetry.space_group_name_H-M   'P 1'
#
loop_
_entity.id
_entity.type
_entity.pdbx_description
1 polymer ?
#
loop_
_entity_poly.entity_id
_entity_poly.type
_entity_poly.pdbx_seq_one_letter_code
_entity_poly.pdbx_strand_id
1 'polypeptide(L)'
;MVFEVYCDPCTCNSRKALAGLELLGTKFHFNHVDYFKREHKDEHYTRDLNPFGTVPSATDDSEPITESNAILMYAADRDGGHSAYPKDLKKRAQVNRWMLWEASVWFPTCYVFIVENMVKAIMKAPPDQSVLDAETTKWHKMATILDNQLAKHKWICGDEVTIADIALAAPMHLYGVAKLPLDEHPNLKRWMTEGIEQLPCWKKTQGPVDTLAAMAAPNGTNGTVNGPSQVRSTLNYTKNLDPKLTELYYYESEKAKEIHLPGDDPRDVAIHNGWDRAKDFSIDREGFSLHDFKTEFSSWTDDEIVKSKFYPEVVEFLKKSVGANRVLVFDHTIRTKVNDAKKITQETNTSQRAPIMLVHCDYTADSGPLRVRQLLPDEAEKLLSRRVAFINVWKPLHNIVEERPLAMCDTTSVPPDDFFKLHLWYRDRKGENYVMRYSPEHKWWYFPKMHPDQAILLKTYDSETDGRARFVGHSAFEDPSSPPNPPTRESIEIRTIVFF
;
A
#
# COMPACT_ATOMS: atom_id res chain seq x y z
N MET A 1 -19.78 9.47 33.73
CA MET A 1 -18.93 10.24 32.81
C MET A 1 -18.28 9.31 31.81
N VAL A 2 -19.08 8.90 30.82
CA VAL A 2 -18.57 8.30 29.58
C VAL A 2 -18.63 9.40 28.54
N PHE A 3 -17.48 9.84 28.04
CA PHE A 3 -17.42 10.74 26.90
C PHE A 3 -17.55 9.91 25.63
N GLU A 4 -18.56 10.16 24.81
CA GLU A 4 -18.73 9.45 23.55
C GLU A 4 -18.49 10.40 22.38
N VAL A 5 -17.90 9.88 21.30
CA VAL A 5 -17.63 10.65 20.07
C VAL A 5 -18.20 9.89 18.89
N TYR A 6 -19.07 10.57 18.14
CA TYR A 6 -19.79 10.03 16.99
C TYR A 6 -19.30 10.70 15.72
N CYS A 7 -18.53 9.99 14.89
CA CYS A 7 -18.02 10.56 13.66
C CYS A 7 -17.54 9.52 12.64
N ASP A 8 -17.42 9.95 11.39
CA ASP A 8 -16.57 9.28 10.40
C ASP A 8 -15.16 9.87 10.48
N PRO A 9 -14.12 9.10 10.83
CA PRO A 9 -12.76 9.62 11.02
C PRO A 9 -12.14 10.28 9.79
N CYS A 10 -12.64 9.99 8.58
CA CYS A 10 -12.05 10.53 7.35
C CYS A 10 -12.39 12.02 7.12
N THR A 11 -13.45 12.56 7.73
CA THR A 11 -13.83 13.96 7.49
C THR A 11 -12.92 14.95 8.22
N CYS A 12 -12.75 16.14 7.66
CA CYS A 12 -11.87 17.18 8.21
C CYS A 12 -12.17 17.54 9.68
N ASN A 13 -13.44 17.82 10.01
CA ASN A 13 -13.86 18.21 11.35
C ASN A 13 -13.85 17.02 12.32
N SER A 14 -14.08 15.80 11.83
CA SER A 14 -13.91 14.58 12.63
C SER A 14 -12.45 14.40 13.02
N ARG A 15 -11.53 14.52 12.06
CA ARG A 15 -10.09 14.44 12.30
C ARG A 15 -9.65 15.48 13.32
N LYS A 16 -10.16 16.71 13.22
CA LYS A 16 -9.93 17.79 14.18
C LYS A 16 -10.28 17.36 15.61
N ALA A 17 -11.49 16.84 15.81
CA ALA A 17 -11.95 16.40 17.12
C ALA A 17 -11.11 15.23 17.64
N LEU A 18 -10.89 14.19 16.84
CA LEU A 18 -10.12 13.02 17.27
C LEU A 18 -8.66 13.37 17.61
N ALA A 19 -7.97 14.11 16.75
CA ALA A 19 -6.59 14.52 16.99
C ALA A 19 -6.48 15.50 18.18
N GLY A 20 -7.48 16.36 18.38
CA GLY A 20 -7.49 17.27 19.51
C GLY A 20 -7.78 16.57 20.83
N LEU A 21 -8.71 15.61 20.87
CA LEU A 21 -8.96 14.78 22.06
C LEU A 21 -7.74 13.94 22.44
N GLU A 22 -7.03 13.39 21.45
CA GLU A 22 -5.75 12.72 21.66
C GLU A 22 -4.66 13.67 22.19
N LEU A 23 -4.59 14.91 21.70
CA LEU A 23 -3.68 15.93 22.23
C LEU A 23 -3.97 16.24 23.70
N LEU A 24 -5.24 16.28 24.09
CA LEU A 24 -5.71 16.54 25.45
C LEU A 24 -5.59 15.32 26.37
N GLY A 25 -5.30 14.13 25.82
CA GLY A 25 -5.33 12.87 26.57
C GLY A 25 -6.73 12.49 27.05
N THR A 26 -7.78 13.04 26.43
CA THR A 26 -9.17 12.77 26.80
C THR A 26 -9.52 11.33 26.48
N LYS A 27 -9.98 10.57 27.48
CA LYS A 27 -10.53 9.24 27.26
C LYS A 27 -11.96 9.34 26.72
N PHE A 28 -12.24 8.61 25.65
CA PHE A 28 -13.56 8.60 25.02
C PHE A 28 -13.89 7.24 24.42
N HIS A 29 -15.18 6.96 24.29
CA HIS A 29 -15.71 5.86 23.52
C HIS A 29 -16.00 6.33 22.09
N PHE A 30 -15.45 5.62 21.11
CA PHE A 30 -15.60 5.96 19.69
C PHE A 30 -16.79 5.22 19.09
N ASN A 31 -17.72 5.98 18.51
CA ASN A 31 -18.88 5.48 17.79
C ASN A 31 -18.76 5.89 16.32
N HIS A 32 -18.65 4.90 15.43
CA HIS A 32 -18.54 5.16 14.00
C HIS A 32 -19.91 5.60 13.43
N VAL A 33 -19.91 6.69 12.65
CA VAL A 33 -21.06 7.16 11.89
C VAL A 33 -20.64 7.26 10.43
N ASP A 34 -21.12 6.36 9.57
CA ASP A 34 -20.72 6.28 8.18
C ASP A 34 -21.20 7.51 7.39
N TYR A 35 -20.24 8.35 6.98
CA TYR A 35 -20.56 9.58 6.28
C TYR A 35 -21.14 9.31 4.89
N PHE A 36 -20.66 8.27 4.20
CA PHE A 36 -21.03 7.94 2.83
C PHE A 36 -22.40 7.27 2.74
N LYS A 37 -22.80 6.50 3.76
CA LYS A 37 -24.18 5.99 3.91
C LYS A 37 -25.16 7.03 4.42
N ARG A 38 -24.68 8.23 4.77
CA ARG A 38 -25.48 9.34 5.29
C ARG A 38 -26.13 9.04 6.65
N GLU A 39 -25.53 8.20 7.49
CA GLU A 39 -26.05 7.87 8.84
C GLU A 39 -26.17 9.13 9.72
N HIS A 40 -25.30 10.11 9.50
CA HIS A 40 -25.37 11.44 10.13
C HIS A 40 -26.64 12.25 9.77
N LYS A 41 -27.49 11.75 8.86
CA LYS A 41 -28.78 12.32 8.49
C LYS A 41 -29.97 11.52 9.02
N ASP A 42 -29.74 10.40 9.70
CA ASP A 42 -30.81 9.57 10.22
C ASP A 42 -31.64 10.31 11.28
N GLU A 43 -32.92 9.97 11.40
CA GLU A 43 -33.84 10.61 12.35
C GLU A 43 -33.37 10.47 13.79
N HIS A 44 -32.82 9.31 14.17
CA HIS A 44 -32.26 9.07 15.49
C HIS A 44 -31.04 9.97 15.76
N TYR A 45 -30.11 10.05 14.79
CA TYR A 45 -28.92 10.89 14.93
C TYR A 45 -29.28 12.37 15.06
N THR A 46 -30.17 12.85 14.19
CA THR A 46 -30.53 14.27 14.15
C THR A 46 -31.38 14.70 15.34
N ARG A 47 -32.28 13.84 15.81
CA ARG A 47 -33.11 14.11 16.98
C ARG A 47 -32.32 14.07 18.29
N ASP A 48 -31.46 13.07 18.46
CA ASP A 48 -30.90 12.73 19.78
C ASP A 48 -29.44 13.20 19.95
N LEU A 49 -28.71 13.48 18.86
CA LEU A 49 -27.28 13.87 18.91
C LEU A 49 -26.99 15.23 18.26
N ASN A 50 -27.39 15.44 17.01
CA ASN A 50 -27.05 16.66 16.29
C ASN A 50 -28.12 17.10 15.28
N PRO A 51 -28.93 18.12 15.61
CA PRO A 51 -30.03 18.56 14.74
C PRO A 51 -29.57 19.12 13.39
N PHE A 52 -28.29 19.48 13.23
CA PHE A 52 -27.74 19.92 11.95
C PHE A 52 -27.38 18.74 11.02
N GLY A 53 -27.37 17.53 11.56
CA GLY A 53 -26.94 16.32 10.87
C GLY A 53 -25.53 16.49 10.31
N THR A 54 -24.57 16.79 11.16
CA THR A 54 -23.15 16.94 10.80
C THR A 54 -22.30 16.10 11.74
N VAL A 55 -21.10 15.73 11.28
CA VAL A 55 -20.09 15.07 12.11
C VAL A 55 -18.90 16.04 12.29
N PRO A 56 -18.18 15.98 13.42
CA PRO A 56 -18.38 15.09 14.56
C PRO A 56 -19.49 15.59 15.51
N SER A 57 -19.95 14.71 16.38
CA SER A 57 -20.75 15.03 17.58
C SER A 57 -20.20 14.28 18.78
N ALA A 58 -20.43 14.77 19.98
CA ALA A 58 -20.03 14.10 21.21
C ALA A 58 -21.15 14.12 22.25
N THR A 59 -21.07 13.26 23.25
CA THR A 59 -21.92 13.35 24.45
C THR A 59 -21.06 13.25 25.70
N ASP A 60 -21.48 13.95 26.76
CA ASP A 60 -21.00 13.67 28.12
C ASP A 60 -22.20 13.37 29.01
N ASP A 61 -22.26 12.13 29.51
CA ASP A 61 -23.42 11.61 30.27
C ASP A 61 -24.77 11.86 29.56
N SER A 62 -24.77 11.66 28.23
CA SER A 62 -25.91 11.83 27.29
C SER A 62 -26.24 13.27 26.89
N GLU A 63 -25.57 14.29 27.43
CA GLU A 63 -25.77 15.67 26.98
C GLU A 63 -25.02 15.90 25.65
N PRO A 64 -25.71 16.27 24.54
CA PRO A 64 -25.05 16.43 23.25
C PRO A 64 -24.18 17.69 23.16
N ILE A 65 -23.00 17.53 22.57
CA ILE A 65 -22.05 18.60 22.27
C ILE A 65 -21.71 18.52 20.79
N THR A 66 -22.14 19.52 20.04
CA THR A 66 -21.92 19.65 18.60
C THR A 66 -20.88 20.74 18.32
N GLU A 67 -20.41 20.83 17.07
CA GLU A 67 -19.30 21.68 16.63
C GLU A 67 -17.92 21.22 17.14
N SER A 68 -17.04 20.86 16.20
CA SER A 68 -15.70 20.32 16.50
C SER A 68 -14.85 21.21 17.42
N ASN A 69 -14.91 22.53 17.26
CA ASN A 69 -14.19 23.46 18.14
C ASN A 69 -14.79 23.52 19.55
N ALA A 70 -16.11 23.43 19.70
CA ALA A 70 -16.78 23.41 20.99
C ALA A 70 -16.50 22.10 21.75
N ILE A 71 -16.50 20.96 21.04
CA ILE A 71 -16.09 19.66 21.59
C ILE A 71 -14.68 19.75 22.19
N LEU A 72 -13.71 20.35 21.49
CA LEU A 72 -12.34 20.50 21.98
C LEU A 72 -12.25 21.45 23.18
N MET A 73 -12.95 22.58 23.15
CA MET A 73 -12.96 23.52 24.28
C MET A 73 -13.57 22.88 25.53
N TYR A 74 -14.68 22.16 25.38
CA TYR A 74 -15.33 21.43 26.46
C TYR A 74 -14.41 20.36 27.06
N ALA A 75 -13.85 19.49 26.20
CA ALA A 75 -12.96 18.41 26.64
C ALA A 75 -11.72 18.95 27.36
N ALA A 76 -11.18 20.08 26.90
CA ALA A 76 -10.02 20.70 27.52
C ALA A 76 -10.32 21.33 28.91
N ASP A 77 -11.56 21.75 29.16
CA ASP A 77 -11.97 22.34 30.44
C ASP A 77 -12.51 21.31 31.45
N ARG A 78 -13.13 20.22 30.98
CA ARG A 78 -13.86 19.25 31.81
C ARG A 78 -13.03 18.71 32.98
N ASP A 79 -11.79 18.34 32.73
CA ASP A 79 -10.94 17.64 33.71
C ASP A 79 -9.98 18.60 34.46
N GLY A 80 -10.45 19.81 34.77
CA GLY A 80 -9.69 20.81 35.54
C GLY A 80 -8.87 21.80 34.70
N GLY A 81 -8.94 21.71 33.37
CA GLY A 81 -8.21 22.54 32.42
C GLY A 81 -6.96 21.88 31.85
N HIS A 82 -6.58 22.22 30.62
CA HIS A 82 -5.42 21.69 29.93
C HIS A 82 -4.48 22.81 29.45
N SER A 83 -3.15 22.58 29.40
CA SER A 83 -2.18 23.59 28.94
C SER A 83 -2.40 24.00 27.48
N ALA A 84 -2.87 23.07 26.64
CA ALA A 84 -3.28 23.32 25.26
C ALA A 84 -4.51 24.24 25.13
N TYR A 85 -5.21 24.55 26.23
CA TYR A 85 -6.29 25.52 26.31
C TYR A 85 -6.22 26.34 27.63
N PRO A 86 -5.26 27.28 27.75
CA PRO A 86 -4.92 27.94 29.01
C PRO A 86 -6.11 28.66 29.67
N LYS A 87 -6.17 28.68 31.01
CA LYS A 87 -7.16 29.46 31.77
C LYS A 87 -6.86 30.97 31.82
N ASP A 88 -5.62 31.37 31.54
CA ASP A 88 -5.26 32.78 31.42
C ASP A 88 -6.10 33.44 30.31
N LEU A 89 -6.82 34.50 30.65
CA LEU A 89 -7.82 35.10 29.77
C LEU A 89 -7.21 35.64 28.47
N LYS A 90 -5.99 36.18 28.51
CA LYS A 90 -5.34 36.74 27.32
C LYS A 90 -4.85 35.63 26.39
N LYS A 91 -4.23 34.58 26.93
CA LYS A 91 -3.82 33.40 26.16
C LYS A 91 -5.04 32.66 25.58
N ARG A 92 -6.09 32.47 26.38
CA ARG A 92 -7.35 31.86 25.94
C ARG A 92 -8.01 32.64 24.80
N ALA A 93 -8.02 33.98 24.90
CA ALA A 93 -8.53 34.83 23.83
C ALA A 93 -7.77 34.62 22.50
N GLN A 94 -6.46 34.35 22.54
CA GLN A 94 -5.71 34.04 21.31
C GLN A 94 -6.09 32.68 20.72
N VAL A 95 -6.23 31.64 21.55
CA VAL A 95 -6.70 30.32 21.09
C VAL A 95 -8.10 30.43 20.48
N ASN A 96 -9.03 31.10 21.17
CA ASN A 96 -10.40 31.29 20.70
C ASN A 96 -10.46 32.10 19.41
N ARG A 97 -9.66 33.17 19.29
CA ARG A 97 -9.57 33.97 18.06
C ARG A 97 -9.23 33.10 16.86
N TRP A 98 -8.23 32.22 16.98
CA TRP A 98 -7.80 31.35 15.89
C TRP A 98 -8.82 30.26 15.57
N MET A 99 -9.43 29.62 16.58
CA MET A 99 -10.47 28.60 16.35
C MET A 99 -11.73 29.19 15.71
N LEU A 100 -12.15 30.39 16.13
CA LEU A 100 -13.28 31.08 15.52
C LEU A 100 -12.98 31.55 14.09
N TRP A 101 -11.78 32.09 13.86
CA TRP A 101 -11.32 32.46 12.51
C TRP A 101 -11.17 31.23 11.61
N GLU A 102 -10.75 30.10 12.17
CA GLU A 102 -10.68 28.83 11.46
C GLU A 102 -12.05 28.44 10.92
N ALA A 103 -13.05 28.33 11.79
CA ALA A 103 -14.40 27.91 11.38
C ALA A 103 -15.07 28.90 10.40
N SER A 104 -14.86 30.21 10.58
CA SER A 104 -15.55 31.24 9.81
C SER A 104 -14.85 31.65 8.51
N VAL A 105 -13.53 31.44 8.40
CA VAL A 105 -12.73 31.98 7.29
C VAL A 105 -11.80 30.93 6.69
N TRP A 106 -10.96 30.28 7.50
CA TRP A 106 -9.93 29.36 7.01
C TRP A 106 -10.50 28.06 6.44
N PHE A 107 -11.41 27.44 7.18
CA PHE A 107 -12.06 26.20 6.75
C PHE A 107 -12.80 26.38 5.42
N PRO A 108 -13.69 27.38 5.26
CA PRO A 108 -14.38 27.58 3.98
C PRO A 108 -13.43 27.76 2.78
N THR A 109 -12.31 28.49 2.95
CA THR A 109 -11.37 28.70 1.83
C THR A 109 -10.61 27.44 1.46
N CYS A 110 -10.13 26.66 2.44
CA CYS A 110 -9.49 25.37 2.19
C CYS A 110 -10.48 24.33 1.61
N TYR A 111 -11.74 24.38 2.05
CA TYR A 111 -12.74 23.39 1.65
C TYR A 111 -13.12 23.49 0.17
N VAL A 112 -13.02 24.67 -0.46
CA VAL A 112 -13.21 24.81 -1.92
C VAL A 112 -12.22 23.92 -2.68
N PHE A 113 -10.94 23.93 -2.30
CA PHE A 113 -9.92 23.09 -2.93
C PHE A 113 -10.18 21.60 -2.70
N ILE A 114 -10.62 21.22 -1.49
CA ILE A 114 -11.02 19.84 -1.19
C ILE A 114 -12.19 19.42 -2.08
N VAL A 115 -13.23 20.25 -2.22
CA VAL A 115 -14.38 19.91 -3.05
C VAL A 115 -13.97 19.74 -4.51
N GLU A 116 -13.27 20.72 -5.06
CA GLU A 116 -12.89 20.75 -6.46
C GLU A 116 -11.89 19.64 -6.83
N ASN A 117 -10.82 19.47 -6.06
CA ASN A 117 -9.73 18.55 -6.42
C ASN A 117 -9.92 17.12 -5.87
N MET A 118 -10.76 16.93 -4.83
CA MET A 118 -10.91 15.63 -4.17
C MET A 118 -12.35 15.09 -4.26
N VAL A 119 -13.34 15.83 -3.77
CA VAL A 119 -14.73 15.33 -3.72
C VAL A 119 -15.28 15.11 -5.13
N LYS A 120 -15.08 16.06 -6.04
CA LYS A 120 -15.46 15.88 -7.45
C LYS A 120 -14.74 14.69 -8.07
N ALA A 121 -13.45 14.47 -7.77
CA ALA A 121 -12.71 13.31 -8.26
C ALA A 121 -13.32 11.97 -7.77
N ILE A 122 -13.67 11.86 -6.49
CA ILE A 122 -14.39 10.69 -5.92
C ILE A 122 -15.74 10.49 -6.63
N MET A 123 -16.44 11.60 -6.93
CA MET A 123 -17.72 11.60 -7.65
C MET A 123 -17.58 11.44 -9.18
N LYS A 124 -16.35 11.23 -9.69
CA LYS A 124 -16.04 11.13 -11.13
C LYS A 124 -16.42 12.38 -11.94
N ALA A 125 -16.37 13.54 -11.30
CA ALA A 125 -16.51 14.85 -11.92
C ALA A 125 -15.14 15.57 -12.00
N PRO A 126 -14.85 16.31 -13.07
CA PRO A 126 -13.63 17.09 -13.16
C PRO A 126 -13.68 18.33 -12.24
N PRO A 127 -12.53 18.82 -11.74
CA PRO A 127 -12.46 20.11 -11.06
C PRO A 127 -12.87 21.25 -12.00
N ASP A 128 -13.50 22.28 -11.44
CA ASP A 128 -13.74 23.55 -12.12
C ASP A 128 -12.59 24.51 -11.83
N GLN A 129 -11.73 24.69 -12.82
CA GLN A 129 -10.55 25.55 -12.69
C GLN A 129 -10.93 27.01 -12.41
N SER A 130 -12.09 27.50 -12.89
CA SER A 130 -12.50 28.89 -12.64
C SER A 130 -12.87 29.14 -11.18
N VAL A 131 -13.42 28.12 -10.50
CA VAL A 131 -13.71 28.17 -9.05
C VAL A 131 -12.41 28.17 -8.26
N LEU A 132 -11.44 27.32 -8.65
CA LEU A 132 -10.11 27.29 -8.03
C LEU A 132 -9.37 28.63 -8.21
N ASP A 133 -9.34 29.17 -9.41
CA ASP A 133 -8.66 30.44 -9.72
C ASP A 133 -9.29 31.61 -8.94
N ALA A 134 -10.63 31.64 -8.83
CA ALA A 134 -11.34 32.66 -8.07
C ALA A 134 -11.05 32.59 -6.56
N GLU A 135 -10.95 31.39 -5.98
CA GLU A 135 -10.67 31.21 -4.56
C GLU A 135 -9.19 31.39 -4.22
N THR A 136 -8.28 31.10 -5.16
CA THR A 136 -6.82 31.13 -4.97
C THR A 136 -6.34 32.45 -4.35
N THR A 137 -6.79 33.60 -4.87
CA THR A 137 -6.41 34.91 -4.32
C THR A 137 -6.80 35.06 -2.85
N LYS A 138 -8.00 34.61 -2.48
CA LYS A 138 -8.48 34.66 -1.09
C LYS A 138 -7.69 33.68 -0.21
N TRP A 139 -7.41 32.48 -0.71
CA TRP A 139 -6.62 31.49 0.00
C TRP A 139 -5.21 32.01 0.32
N HIS A 140 -4.47 32.56 -0.66
CA HIS A 140 -3.14 33.14 -0.42
C HIS A 140 -3.17 34.25 0.61
N LYS A 141 -4.20 35.11 0.60
CA LYS A 141 -4.35 36.16 1.60
C LYS A 141 -4.48 35.59 3.02
N MET A 142 -5.25 34.52 3.20
CA MET A 142 -5.43 33.88 4.50
C MET A 142 -4.18 33.09 4.93
N ALA A 143 -3.56 32.36 3.99
CA ALA A 143 -2.32 31.63 4.21
C ALA A 143 -1.17 32.57 4.63
N THR A 144 -1.08 33.75 4.00
CA THR A 144 -0.11 34.80 4.37
C THR A 144 -0.28 35.29 5.81
N ILE A 145 -1.52 35.34 6.32
CA ILE A 145 -1.78 35.72 7.72
C ILE A 145 -1.22 34.65 8.68
N LEU A 146 -1.43 33.37 8.36
CA LEU A 146 -0.88 32.26 9.14
C LEU A 146 0.64 32.20 9.04
N ASP A 147 1.19 32.35 7.84
CA ASP A 147 2.64 32.33 7.59
C ASP A 147 3.36 33.42 8.41
N ASN A 148 2.85 34.66 8.36
CA ASN A 148 3.38 35.78 9.13
C ASN A 148 3.28 35.58 10.65
N GLN A 149 2.26 34.88 11.12
CA GLN A 149 2.14 34.52 12.53
C GLN A 149 3.16 33.44 12.92
N LEU A 150 3.32 32.42 12.07
CA LEU A 150 4.21 31.27 12.27
C LEU A 150 5.69 31.59 12.01
N ALA A 151 5.98 32.75 11.42
CA ALA A 151 7.32 33.32 11.37
C ALA A 151 7.78 33.84 12.75
N LYS A 152 6.84 34.23 13.62
CA LYS A 152 7.14 34.79 14.95
C LYS A 152 7.18 33.73 16.05
N HIS A 153 6.50 32.61 15.84
CA HIS A 153 6.26 31.59 16.85
C HIS A 153 6.35 30.19 16.25
N LYS A 154 6.80 29.23 17.06
CA LYS A 154 6.88 27.83 16.63
C LYS A 154 5.49 27.27 16.26
N TRP A 155 4.49 27.57 17.10
CA TRP A 155 3.07 27.21 17.01
C TRP A 155 2.21 28.47 16.93
N ILE A 156 0.93 28.34 16.57
CA ILE A 156 0.10 29.50 16.23
C ILE A 156 -0.09 30.49 17.38
N CYS A 157 -0.10 29.99 18.63
CA CYS A 157 -0.27 30.78 19.84
C CYS A 157 1.03 31.00 20.65
N GLY A 158 2.19 30.52 20.18
CA GLY A 158 3.46 30.66 20.90
C GLY A 158 4.39 29.45 20.75
N ASP A 159 5.05 29.08 21.85
CA ASP A 159 6.10 28.03 21.84
C ASP A 159 5.58 26.63 22.15
N GLU A 160 4.34 26.53 22.63
CA GLU A 160 3.65 25.27 22.93
C GLU A 160 2.44 25.07 22.00
N VAL A 161 2.16 23.81 21.69
CA VAL A 161 1.01 23.42 20.87
C VAL A 161 -0.30 23.63 21.63
N THR A 162 -1.32 24.12 20.93
CA THR A 162 -2.67 24.36 21.47
C THR A 162 -3.73 23.66 20.62
N ILE A 163 -4.96 23.59 21.12
CA ILE A 163 -6.09 23.09 20.30
C ILE A 163 -6.36 23.97 19.07
N ALA A 164 -5.91 25.24 19.06
CA ALA A 164 -5.96 26.08 17.86
C ALA A 164 -5.05 25.58 16.74
N ASP A 165 -3.92 24.96 17.07
CA ASP A 165 -3.02 24.39 16.06
C ASP A 165 -3.68 23.22 15.34
N ILE A 166 -4.31 22.30 16.10
CA ILE A 166 -5.08 21.18 15.55
C ILE A 166 -6.27 21.68 14.72
N ALA A 167 -6.98 22.71 15.22
CA ALA A 167 -8.10 23.31 14.51
C ALA A 167 -7.69 23.85 13.14
N LEU A 168 -6.61 24.66 13.08
CA LEU A 168 -6.14 25.27 11.84
C LEU A 168 -5.53 24.27 10.85
N ALA A 169 -4.98 23.16 11.34
CA ALA A 169 -4.40 22.14 10.48
C ALA A 169 -5.45 21.23 9.85
N ALA A 170 -6.59 21.01 10.52
CA ALA A 170 -7.65 20.11 10.05
C ALA A 170 -8.19 20.42 8.65
N PRO A 171 -8.46 21.68 8.27
CA PRO A 171 -8.83 22.03 6.89
C PRO A 171 -7.74 21.71 5.85
N MET A 172 -6.49 21.55 6.28
CA MET A 172 -5.34 21.24 5.42
C MET A 172 -4.98 19.75 5.46
N HIS A 173 -5.74 18.88 6.13
CA HIS A 173 -5.37 17.49 6.40
C HIS A 173 -5.10 16.61 5.15
N LEU A 174 -5.44 17.12 3.96
CA LEU A 174 -5.32 16.50 2.64
C LEU A 174 -4.67 17.49 1.64
N TYR A 175 -3.79 18.38 2.10
CA TYR A 175 -3.23 19.47 1.27
C TYR A 175 -2.60 18.99 -0.04
N GLY A 176 -2.02 17.78 -0.09
CA GLY A 176 -1.44 17.21 -1.30
C GLY A 176 -2.50 16.90 -2.35
N VAL A 177 -3.54 16.14 -1.99
CA VAL A 177 -4.65 15.80 -2.91
C VAL A 177 -5.50 17.02 -3.26
N ALA A 178 -5.72 17.90 -2.27
CA ALA A 178 -6.43 19.16 -2.48
C ALA A 178 -5.61 20.18 -3.30
N LYS A 179 -4.32 19.93 -3.53
CA LYS A 179 -3.38 20.82 -4.23
C LYS A 179 -3.33 22.23 -3.63
N LEU A 180 -3.28 22.33 -2.30
CA LEU A 180 -3.12 23.63 -1.64
C LEU A 180 -1.73 24.20 -1.95
N PRO A 181 -1.60 25.48 -2.36
CA PRO A 181 -0.33 26.07 -2.79
C PRO A 181 0.56 26.48 -1.60
N LEU A 182 0.98 25.48 -0.81
CA LEU A 182 1.77 25.69 0.42
C LEU A 182 3.22 26.10 0.17
N ASP A 183 3.77 25.82 -1.01
CA ASP A 183 5.16 26.13 -1.34
C ASP A 183 5.48 27.63 -1.32
N GLU A 184 4.45 28.47 -1.43
CA GLU A 184 4.56 29.93 -1.35
C GLU A 184 4.50 30.47 0.09
N HIS A 185 4.25 29.61 1.09
CA HIS A 185 4.08 29.96 2.50
C HIS A 185 5.00 29.09 3.38
N PRO A 186 6.31 29.38 3.43
CA PRO A 186 7.31 28.47 4.00
C PRO A 186 7.13 28.20 5.50
N ASN A 187 6.66 29.16 6.29
CA ASN A 187 6.42 28.98 7.72
C ASN A 187 5.17 28.16 7.97
N LEU A 188 4.12 28.35 7.16
CA LEU A 188 2.91 27.53 7.19
C LEU A 188 3.22 26.09 6.76
N LYS A 189 3.99 25.91 5.69
CA LYS A 189 4.45 24.59 5.22
C LYS A 189 5.26 23.88 6.29
N ARG A 190 6.29 24.53 6.84
CA ARG A 190 7.10 24.01 7.97
C ARG A 190 6.21 23.58 9.13
N TRP A 191 5.31 24.46 9.57
CA TRP A 191 4.41 24.17 10.69
C TRP A 191 3.53 22.96 10.41
N MET A 192 3.02 22.79 9.19
CA MET A 192 2.23 21.63 8.82
C MET A 192 3.08 20.34 8.76
N THR A 193 4.14 20.31 7.94
CA THR A 193 4.86 19.07 7.58
C THR A 193 5.88 18.62 8.62
N GLU A 194 6.57 19.57 9.24
CA GLU A 194 7.61 19.30 10.23
C GLU A 194 7.10 19.47 11.67
N GLY A 195 5.97 20.16 11.86
CA GLY A 195 5.31 20.36 13.14
C GLY A 195 4.13 19.42 13.35
N ILE A 196 2.97 19.78 12.80
CA ILE A 196 1.67 19.11 13.03
C ILE A 196 1.74 17.63 12.66
N GLU A 197 2.21 17.31 11.45
CA GLU A 197 2.27 15.92 10.98
C GLU A 197 3.17 15.04 11.84
N GLN A 198 4.09 15.64 12.60
CA GLN A 198 4.98 14.91 13.49
C GLN A 198 4.37 14.64 14.88
N LEU A 199 3.27 15.30 15.23
CA LEU A 199 2.59 15.12 16.51
C LEU A 199 1.97 13.70 16.60
N PRO A 200 2.18 12.97 17.71
CA PRO A 200 1.58 11.64 17.90
C PRO A 200 0.05 11.64 17.76
N CYS A 201 -0.62 12.67 18.29
CA CYS A 201 -2.08 12.82 18.20
C CYS A 201 -2.58 12.96 16.76
N TRP A 202 -1.78 13.57 15.87
CA TRP A 202 -2.10 13.71 14.47
C TRP A 202 -1.87 12.41 13.70
N LYS A 203 -0.71 11.76 13.91
CA LYS A 203 -0.33 10.48 13.28
C LYS A 203 -1.35 9.37 13.53
N LYS A 204 -1.89 9.28 14.76
CA LYS A 204 -2.95 8.30 15.11
C LYS A 204 -4.21 8.41 14.26
N THR A 205 -4.48 9.58 13.69
CA THR A 205 -5.67 9.84 12.86
C THR A 205 -5.39 9.73 11.35
N GLN A 206 -4.17 9.38 10.93
CA GLN A 206 -3.76 9.45 9.53
C GLN A 206 -4.38 8.34 8.67
N GLY A 207 -4.53 7.11 9.19
CA GLY A 207 -5.00 5.96 8.41
C GLY A 207 -6.31 6.20 7.64
N PRO A 208 -7.40 6.67 8.29
CA PRO A 208 -8.65 6.98 7.59
C PRO A 208 -8.53 8.08 6.54
N VAL A 209 -7.59 9.02 6.73
CA VAL A 209 -7.35 10.12 5.79
C VAL A 209 -6.59 9.63 4.56
N ASP A 210 -5.63 8.72 4.74
CA ASP A 210 -4.94 8.05 3.63
C ASP A 210 -5.90 7.24 2.77
N THR A 211 -6.86 6.54 3.40
CA THR A 211 -7.93 5.82 2.68
C THR A 211 -8.77 6.78 1.83
N LEU A 212 -9.16 7.93 2.37
CA LEU A 212 -9.93 8.93 1.62
C LEU A 212 -9.12 9.56 0.48
N ALA A 213 -7.84 9.86 0.73
CA ALA A 213 -6.91 10.35 -0.29
C ALA A 213 -6.81 9.36 -1.48
N ALA A 214 -6.71 8.07 -1.19
CA ALA A 214 -6.63 7.02 -2.20
C ALA A 214 -7.91 6.95 -3.07
N MET A 215 -9.09 7.21 -2.50
CA MET A 215 -10.36 7.23 -3.25
C MET A 215 -10.44 8.39 -4.26
N ALA A 216 -9.73 9.50 -4.01
CA ALA A 216 -9.76 10.70 -4.84
C ALA A 216 -8.69 10.72 -5.94
N ALA A 217 -7.77 9.76 -5.95
CA ALA A 217 -6.79 9.64 -7.02
C ALA A 217 -7.51 9.33 -8.35
N PRO A 218 -7.19 10.04 -9.45
CA PRO A 218 -7.80 9.76 -10.74
C PRO A 218 -7.60 8.27 -11.10
N ASN A 219 -8.67 7.62 -11.57
CA ASN A 219 -8.59 6.28 -12.16
C ASN A 219 -7.52 6.29 -13.25
N GLY A 220 -6.33 5.81 -12.92
CA GLY A 220 -5.16 5.88 -13.79
C GLY A 220 -3.88 6.45 -13.16
N THR A 221 -3.83 6.88 -11.91
CA THR A 221 -2.55 7.03 -11.19
C THR A 221 -2.52 6.07 -10.02
N ASN A 222 -2.13 4.84 -10.34
CA ASN A 222 -1.69 3.83 -9.39
C ASN A 222 -0.58 4.43 -8.50
N GLY A 223 -0.86 4.58 -7.21
CA GLY A 223 0.10 4.82 -6.12
C GLY A 223 0.90 6.12 -6.20
N THR A 224 0.45 7.19 -5.55
CA THR A 224 1.37 8.29 -5.20
C THR A 224 2.24 7.88 -4.00
N VAL A 225 3.50 7.52 -4.30
CA VAL A 225 4.76 7.96 -3.64
C VAL A 225 4.78 8.13 -2.10
N ASN A 226 4.10 7.30 -1.32
CA ASN A 226 4.25 7.27 0.15
C ASN A 226 5.30 6.25 0.60
N GLY A 227 6.42 6.21 -0.12
CA GLY A 227 7.59 5.40 0.17
C GLY A 227 8.83 6.03 -0.46
N PRO A 228 10.03 5.76 0.06
CA PRO A 228 11.25 6.27 -0.53
C PRO A 228 11.36 5.84 -2.00
N SER A 229 12.01 6.66 -2.84
CA SER A 229 12.19 6.35 -4.28
C SER A 229 12.94 5.03 -4.53
N GLN A 230 13.69 4.58 -3.52
CA GLN A 230 14.29 3.26 -3.43
C GLN A 230 14.52 2.90 -1.96
N VAL A 231 14.64 1.62 -1.66
CA VAL A 231 15.16 1.10 -0.39
C VAL A 231 16.45 0.33 -0.64
N ARG A 232 17.25 0.14 0.42
CA ARG A 232 18.37 -0.81 0.39
C ARG A 232 18.06 -1.99 1.29
N SER A 233 18.15 -3.19 0.76
CA SER A 233 17.89 -4.41 1.50
C SER A 233 18.70 -5.58 0.94
N THR A 234 18.79 -6.64 1.74
CA THR A 234 19.50 -7.86 1.41
C THR A 234 18.66 -8.73 0.49
N LEU A 235 19.18 -9.02 -0.70
CA LEU A 235 18.70 -10.11 -1.56
C LEU A 235 19.68 -11.28 -1.54
N ASN A 236 19.16 -12.51 -1.45
CA ASN A 236 19.98 -13.70 -1.35
C ASN A 236 20.28 -14.27 -2.74
N TYR A 237 21.39 -13.83 -3.33
CA TYR A 237 21.94 -14.41 -4.57
C TYR A 237 22.65 -15.73 -4.28
N THR A 238 23.03 -16.44 -5.35
CA THR A 238 23.78 -17.70 -5.25
C THR A 238 25.11 -17.57 -5.98
N LYS A 239 26.21 -18.04 -5.37
CA LYS A 239 27.51 -18.11 -6.04
C LYS A 239 27.49 -19.21 -7.09
N ASN A 240 27.95 -18.95 -8.30
CA ASN A 240 28.14 -20.03 -9.26
C ASN A 240 29.52 -20.69 -8.99
N LEU A 241 29.51 -21.96 -8.58
CA LEU A 241 30.70 -22.73 -8.19
C LEU A 241 31.07 -23.82 -9.21
N ASP A 242 30.68 -23.65 -10.49
CA ASP A 242 31.00 -24.55 -11.61
C ASP A 242 32.44 -25.13 -11.49
N PRO A 243 32.63 -26.47 -11.46
CA PRO A 243 31.66 -27.53 -11.81
C PRO A 243 30.77 -28.05 -10.69
N LYS A 244 30.81 -27.46 -9.49
CA LYS A 244 29.94 -27.88 -8.38
C LYS A 244 28.50 -27.42 -8.64
N LEU A 245 27.56 -28.37 -8.62
CA LEU A 245 26.14 -28.10 -8.79
C LEU A 245 25.53 -27.41 -7.56
N THR A 246 24.60 -26.49 -7.81
CA THR A 246 23.70 -25.96 -6.78
C THR A 246 22.46 -26.85 -6.68
N GLU A 247 22.17 -27.34 -5.49
CA GLU A 247 21.15 -28.38 -5.28
C GLU A 247 20.25 -28.07 -4.08
N LEU A 248 19.01 -28.56 -4.14
CA LEU A 248 18.06 -28.52 -3.02
C LEU A 248 17.27 -29.83 -2.95
N TYR A 249 17.26 -30.46 -1.77
CA TYR A 249 16.56 -31.72 -1.52
C TYR A 249 15.30 -31.49 -0.69
N TYR A 250 14.15 -31.95 -1.20
CA TYR A 250 12.86 -31.90 -0.50
C TYR A 250 12.60 -33.14 0.38
N TYR A 251 13.65 -33.90 0.67
CA TYR A 251 13.60 -35.09 1.52
C TYR A 251 14.96 -35.29 2.21
N GLU A 252 14.96 -35.99 3.34
CA GLU A 252 16.21 -36.34 4.02
C GLU A 252 17.04 -37.32 3.18
N SER A 253 18.29 -36.95 2.93
CA SER A 253 19.25 -37.77 2.18
C SER A 253 20.66 -37.51 2.69
N GLU A 254 21.49 -38.55 2.78
CA GLU A 254 22.93 -38.41 3.07
C GLU A 254 23.62 -37.53 2.02
N LYS A 255 23.18 -37.60 0.76
CA LYS A 255 23.69 -36.74 -0.32
C LYS A 255 23.47 -35.25 -0.04
N ALA A 256 22.41 -34.90 0.70
CA ALA A 256 22.08 -33.51 1.00
C ALA A 256 23.01 -32.86 2.04
N LYS A 257 23.93 -33.61 2.67
CA LYS A 257 24.84 -33.08 3.70
C LYS A 257 26.04 -32.31 3.13
N GLU A 258 26.45 -32.58 1.89
CA GLU A 258 27.66 -32.00 1.27
C GLU A 258 27.39 -31.28 -0.07
N ILE A 259 26.19 -30.74 -0.24
CA ILE A 259 25.81 -29.98 -1.44
C ILE A 259 26.17 -28.50 -1.34
N HIS A 260 26.17 -27.81 -2.49
CA HIS A 260 26.13 -26.36 -2.53
C HIS A 260 24.66 -25.91 -2.51
N LEU A 261 24.26 -25.25 -1.43
CA LEU A 261 22.91 -24.71 -1.26
C LEU A 261 22.78 -23.35 -1.96
N PRO A 262 21.58 -23.01 -2.47
CA PRO A 262 21.34 -21.68 -3.02
C PRO A 262 21.26 -20.62 -1.93
N GLY A 263 21.43 -19.34 -2.31
CA GLY A 263 21.29 -18.20 -1.40
C GLY A 263 22.54 -17.89 -0.56
N ASP A 264 23.71 -18.42 -0.94
CA ASP A 264 24.98 -18.28 -0.22
C ASP A 264 25.77 -17.00 -0.55
N ASP A 265 25.14 -16.06 -1.26
CA ASP A 265 25.67 -14.73 -1.58
C ASP A 265 24.66 -13.61 -1.24
N PRO A 266 24.39 -13.34 0.05
CA PRO A 266 23.54 -12.22 0.43
C PRO A 266 24.18 -10.89 0.02
N ARG A 267 23.43 -10.04 -0.68
CA ARG A 267 23.89 -8.74 -1.18
C ARG A 267 22.92 -7.64 -0.79
N ASP A 268 23.44 -6.58 -0.19
CA ASP A 268 22.70 -5.34 0.00
C ASP A 268 22.60 -4.60 -1.34
N VAL A 269 21.37 -4.47 -1.86
CA VAL A 269 21.09 -3.90 -3.17
C VAL A 269 20.05 -2.79 -3.07
N ALA A 270 20.08 -1.86 -4.03
CA ALA A 270 19.01 -0.90 -4.19
C ALA A 270 17.80 -1.56 -4.86
N ILE A 271 16.62 -1.37 -4.29
CA ILE A 271 15.34 -1.86 -4.80
C ILE A 271 14.46 -0.62 -5.01
N HIS A 272 14.15 -0.33 -6.27
CA HIS A 272 13.51 0.91 -6.70
C HIS A 272 12.00 0.82 -6.60
N ASN A 273 11.38 1.91 -6.15
CA ASN A 273 9.93 2.06 -6.17
C ASN A 273 9.43 2.15 -7.63
N GLY A 274 8.59 1.21 -8.03
CA GLY A 274 8.07 1.10 -9.39
C GLY A 274 6.80 1.91 -9.69
N TRP A 275 6.17 2.56 -8.71
CA TRP A 275 4.86 3.20 -8.92
C TRP A 275 4.85 4.25 -10.02
N ASP A 276 5.88 5.10 -10.09
CA ASP A 276 6.00 6.15 -11.12
C ASP A 276 6.06 5.59 -12.55
N ARG A 277 6.47 4.33 -12.70
CA ARG A 277 6.61 3.61 -13.96
C ARG A 277 5.65 2.43 -14.09
N ALA A 278 4.63 2.34 -13.24
CA ALA A 278 3.76 1.17 -13.13
C ALA A 278 3.14 0.76 -14.47
N LYS A 279 2.81 1.73 -15.32
CA LYS A 279 2.22 1.52 -16.66
C LYS A 279 3.23 1.18 -17.75
N ASP A 280 4.52 1.42 -17.51
CA ASP A 280 5.57 1.25 -18.50
C ASP A 280 6.18 -0.17 -18.47
N PHE A 281 6.06 -0.86 -17.34
CA PHE A 281 6.58 -2.21 -17.18
C PHE A 281 5.80 -3.22 -18.04
N SER A 282 6.54 -3.99 -18.84
CA SER A 282 6.00 -5.01 -19.74
C SER A 282 6.65 -6.37 -19.51
N ILE A 283 5.83 -7.42 -19.54
CA ILE A 283 6.32 -8.80 -19.50
C ILE A 283 7.25 -9.14 -20.67
N ASP A 284 7.17 -8.45 -21.81
CA ASP A 284 8.02 -8.71 -22.97
C ASP A 284 9.36 -7.94 -22.91
N ARG A 285 9.46 -6.89 -22.09
CA ARG A 285 10.70 -6.08 -21.97
C ARG A 285 11.38 -6.29 -20.61
N GLU A 286 10.74 -5.95 -19.51
CA GLU A 286 11.30 -6.08 -18.15
C GLU A 286 11.07 -7.46 -17.53
N GLY A 287 10.20 -8.28 -18.13
CA GLY A 287 9.86 -9.62 -17.62
C GLY A 287 8.73 -9.61 -16.59
N PHE A 288 8.24 -8.44 -16.19
CA PHE A 288 7.10 -8.28 -15.29
C PHE A 288 6.24 -7.07 -15.67
N SER A 289 4.99 -7.03 -15.19
CA SER A 289 4.09 -5.87 -15.36
C SER A 289 3.08 -5.80 -14.22
N LEU A 290 2.59 -4.60 -13.92
CA LEU A 290 1.56 -4.37 -12.90
C LEU A 290 0.18 -4.17 -13.55
N HIS A 291 -0.84 -4.78 -12.97
CA HIS A 291 -2.22 -4.70 -13.45
C HIS A 291 -3.20 -4.49 -12.31
N ASP A 292 -4.31 -3.81 -12.62
CA ASP A 292 -5.49 -3.83 -11.77
C ASP A 292 -6.19 -5.18 -11.97
N PHE A 293 -6.45 -5.87 -10.86
CA PHE A 293 -7.17 -7.15 -10.86
C PHE A 293 -8.05 -7.25 -9.61
N LYS A 294 -9.29 -6.76 -9.74
CA LYS A 294 -10.32 -6.83 -8.70
C LYS A 294 -11.04 -8.17 -8.75
N THR A 295 -11.25 -8.77 -7.58
CA THR A 295 -12.01 -10.00 -7.41
C THR A 295 -12.90 -9.88 -6.18
N GLU A 296 -14.08 -10.52 -6.23
CA GLU A 296 -14.96 -10.68 -5.07
C GLU A 296 -14.64 -11.98 -4.31
N PHE A 297 -13.69 -12.78 -4.79
CA PHE A 297 -13.30 -14.03 -4.17
C PHE A 297 -12.60 -13.80 -2.82
N SER A 298 -13.06 -14.48 -1.77
CA SER A 298 -12.55 -14.31 -0.40
C SER A 298 -12.19 -15.62 0.31
N SER A 299 -12.45 -16.78 -0.29
CA SER A 299 -12.34 -18.11 0.36
C SER A 299 -11.01 -18.80 0.05
N TRP A 300 -9.91 -18.25 0.57
CA TRP A 300 -8.54 -18.66 0.21
C TRP A 300 -8.03 -19.93 0.90
N THR A 301 -8.69 -20.40 1.96
CA THR A 301 -8.20 -21.56 2.74
C THR A 301 -8.61 -22.92 2.17
N ASP A 302 -9.49 -22.95 1.18
CA ASP A 302 -10.00 -24.18 0.55
C ASP A 302 -9.52 -24.26 -0.90
N ASP A 303 -8.57 -25.16 -1.14
CA ASP A 303 -7.94 -25.36 -2.45
C ASP A 303 -8.95 -25.68 -3.56
N GLU A 304 -10.01 -26.44 -3.29
CA GLU A 304 -11.01 -26.81 -4.29
C GLU A 304 -11.94 -25.63 -4.62
N ILE A 305 -12.24 -24.79 -3.64
CA ILE A 305 -12.96 -23.54 -3.86
C ILE A 305 -12.11 -22.55 -4.66
N VAL A 306 -10.81 -22.42 -4.37
CA VAL A 306 -9.88 -21.59 -5.16
C VAL A 306 -9.84 -22.08 -6.61
N LYS A 307 -9.68 -23.38 -6.84
CA LYS A 307 -9.65 -23.97 -8.20
C LYS A 307 -10.97 -23.76 -8.95
N SER A 308 -12.11 -23.96 -8.30
CA SER A 308 -13.41 -23.94 -8.98
C SER A 308 -13.97 -22.53 -9.20
N LYS A 309 -13.58 -21.55 -8.37
CA LYS A 309 -14.14 -20.18 -8.42
C LYS A 309 -13.14 -19.13 -8.87
N PHE A 310 -11.89 -19.21 -8.42
CA PHE A 310 -10.90 -18.16 -8.70
C PHE A 310 -10.09 -18.43 -9.97
N TYR A 311 -9.72 -19.68 -10.27
CA TYR A 311 -8.98 -19.98 -11.51
C TYR A 311 -9.67 -19.49 -12.80
N PRO A 312 -11.01 -19.58 -12.95
CA PRO A 312 -11.70 -18.99 -14.10
C PRO A 312 -11.46 -17.49 -14.25
N GLU A 313 -11.44 -16.72 -13.15
CA GLU A 313 -11.16 -15.28 -13.19
C GLU A 313 -9.74 -14.99 -13.69
N VAL A 314 -8.76 -15.78 -13.23
CA VAL A 314 -7.34 -15.69 -13.64
C VAL A 314 -7.18 -15.99 -15.13
N VAL A 315 -7.88 -17.03 -15.62
CA VAL A 315 -7.85 -17.41 -17.05
C VAL A 315 -8.32 -16.26 -17.91
N GLU A 316 -9.48 -15.66 -17.62
CA GLU A 316 -10.02 -14.56 -18.41
C GLU A 316 -9.17 -13.28 -18.27
N PHE A 317 -8.67 -13.01 -17.06
CA PHE A 317 -7.74 -11.92 -16.81
C PHE A 317 -6.48 -12.02 -17.68
N LEU A 318 -5.83 -13.20 -17.72
CA LEU A 318 -4.62 -13.40 -18.53
C LEU A 318 -4.91 -13.37 -20.03
N LYS A 319 -5.98 -14.01 -20.51
CA LYS A 319 -6.39 -13.91 -21.93
C LYS A 319 -6.49 -12.46 -22.37
N LYS A 320 -7.14 -11.60 -21.56
CA LYS A 320 -7.29 -10.18 -21.84
C LYS A 320 -5.97 -9.41 -21.75
N SER A 321 -5.17 -9.70 -20.72
CA SER A 321 -3.96 -8.91 -20.41
C SER A 321 -2.79 -9.19 -21.34
N VAL A 322 -2.67 -10.43 -21.83
CA VAL A 322 -1.53 -10.83 -22.68
C VAL A 322 -1.94 -11.29 -24.08
N GLY A 323 -3.24 -11.36 -24.39
CA GLY A 323 -3.71 -11.81 -25.70
C GLY A 323 -3.53 -13.31 -25.94
N ALA A 324 -3.63 -14.13 -24.90
CA ALA A 324 -3.50 -15.57 -25.00
C ALA A 324 -4.77 -16.23 -25.57
N ASN A 325 -4.61 -17.26 -26.39
CA ASN A 325 -5.73 -18.06 -26.92
C ASN A 325 -6.21 -19.09 -25.90
N ARG A 326 -5.27 -19.63 -25.11
CA ARG A 326 -5.57 -20.58 -24.04
C ARG A 326 -4.67 -20.31 -22.84
N VAL A 327 -5.24 -20.44 -21.65
CA VAL A 327 -4.53 -20.36 -20.37
C VAL A 327 -4.82 -21.64 -19.60
N LEU A 328 -3.79 -22.30 -19.11
CA LEU A 328 -3.87 -23.43 -18.19
C LEU A 328 -3.34 -22.99 -16.83
N VAL A 329 -4.20 -22.96 -15.81
CA VAL A 329 -3.77 -22.86 -14.42
C VAL A 329 -3.51 -24.26 -13.90
N PHE A 330 -2.31 -24.53 -13.39
CA PHE A 330 -1.95 -25.89 -12.95
C PHE A 330 -1.57 -25.98 -11.47
N ASP A 331 -1.31 -24.87 -10.80
CA ASP A 331 -0.96 -24.83 -9.38
C ASP A 331 -1.12 -23.41 -8.81
N HIS A 332 -1.27 -23.31 -7.50
CA HIS A 332 -1.18 -22.05 -6.77
C HIS A 332 -0.47 -22.25 -5.42
N THR A 333 0.11 -21.18 -4.89
CA THR A 333 0.69 -21.15 -3.55
C THR A 333 0.30 -19.87 -2.84
N ILE A 334 -0.32 -19.99 -1.69
CA ILE A 334 -0.54 -18.91 -0.73
C ILE A 334 0.70 -18.78 0.15
N ARG A 335 1.18 -17.55 0.27
CA ARG A 335 2.40 -17.18 0.97
C ARG A 335 2.07 -16.42 2.24
N THR A 336 2.53 -16.93 3.39
CA THR A 336 2.37 -16.31 4.71
C THR A 336 3.52 -16.71 5.64
N LYS A 337 4.03 -15.77 6.46
CA LYS A 337 5.10 -16.05 7.42
C LYS A 337 4.72 -17.05 8.51
N VAL A 338 3.42 -17.34 8.69
CA VAL A 338 2.91 -18.36 9.62
C VAL A 338 3.56 -19.73 9.34
N ASN A 339 4.01 -19.96 8.10
CA ASN A 339 4.67 -21.18 7.68
C ASN A 339 6.20 -21.15 7.78
N ASP A 340 6.84 -20.07 8.26
CA ASP A 340 8.31 -19.93 8.33
C ASP A 340 8.98 -21.05 9.16
N ALA A 341 8.30 -21.55 10.19
CA ALA A 341 8.83 -22.59 11.07
C ALA A 341 8.80 -24.00 10.44
N LYS A 342 8.13 -24.19 9.30
CA LYS A 342 8.04 -25.50 8.64
C LYS A 342 9.32 -25.76 7.86
N LYS A 343 9.94 -26.92 8.10
CA LYS A 343 11.08 -27.35 7.28
C LYS A 343 10.59 -27.72 5.88
N ILE A 344 11.41 -27.43 4.87
CA ILE A 344 11.12 -27.78 3.48
C ILE A 344 10.86 -29.27 3.26
N THR A 345 11.47 -30.14 4.08
CA THR A 345 11.28 -31.60 4.08
C THR A 345 10.00 -32.06 4.76
N GLN A 346 9.33 -31.18 5.51
CA GLN A 346 8.09 -31.43 6.26
C GLN A 346 6.87 -30.80 5.58
N GLU A 347 7.05 -30.08 4.47
CA GLU A 347 5.96 -29.49 3.72
C GLU A 347 5.21 -30.57 2.92
N THR A 348 4.14 -31.10 3.52
CA THR A 348 3.21 -32.02 2.85
C THR A 348 2.14 -31.30 2.03
N ASN A 349 1.95 -30.00 2.26
CA ASN A 349 1.03 -29.16 1.50
C ASN A 349 1.82 -28.14 0.65
N THR A 350 1.56 -28.11 -0.66
CA THR A 350 2.15 -27.17 -1.60
C THR A 350 1.37 -25.86 -1.73
N SER A 351 0.12 -25.82 -1.28
CA SER A 351 -0.76 -24.66 -1.42
C SER A 351 -0.50 -23.56 -0.39
N GLN A 352 0.21 -23.84 0.72
CA GLN A 352 0.53 -22.83 1.74
C GLN A 352 1.98 -22.90 2.19
N ARG A 353 2.74 -21.83 1.94
CA ARG A 353 4.19 -21.77 2.18
C ARG A 353 4.65 -20.42 2.72
N ALA A 354 5.88 -20.33 3.19
CA ALA A 354 6.51 -19.05 3.49
C ALA A 354 6.86 -18.26 2.20
N PRO A 355 6.95 -16.92 2.28
CA PRO A 355 7.64 -16.10 1.29
C PRO A 355 9.06 -16.63 0.96
N ILE A 356 9.42 -16.71 -0.32
CA ILE A 356 10.77 -17.15 -0.72
C ILE A 356 11.71 -15.95 -0.79
N MET A 357 12.70 -15.94 0.09
CA MET A 357 13.74 -14.89 0.18
C MET A 357 14.95 -15.15 -0.74
N LEU A 358 14.92 -16.25 -1.51
CA LEU A 358 15.95 -16.59 -2.50
C LEU A 358 15.70 -15.82 -3.79
N VAL A 359 16.77 -15.30 -4.42
CA VAL A 359 16.68 -14.78 -5.79
C VAL A 359 16.62 -15.95 -6.77
N HIS A 360 15.50 -16.09 -7.47
CA HIS A 360 15.24 -17.22 -8.38
C HIS A 360 14.33 -16.85 -9.55
N CYS A 361 14.24 -17.77 -10.51
CA CYS A 361 13.19 -17.86 -11.51
C CYS A 361 12.69 -19.31 -11.57
N ASP A 362 11.37 -19.49 -11.65
CA ASP A 362 10.71 -20.80 -11.47
C ASP A 362 11.05 -21.85 -12.52
N TYR A 363 11.47 -21.43 -13.71
CA TYR A 363 11.72 -22.33 -14.82
C TYR A 363 13.06 -22.05 -15.49
N THR A 364 13.60 -23.10 -16.09
CA THR A 364 14.74 -23.07 -16.98
C THR A 364 14.28 -23.23 -18.43
N ALA A 365 15.18 -23.02 -19.38
CA ALA A 365 14.91 -23.30 -20.79
C ALA A 365 14.51 -24.77 -21.03
N ASP A 366 14.99 -25.69 -20.19
CA ASP A 366 14.70 -27.12 -20.28
C ASP A 366 13.43 -27.50 -19.49
N SER A 367 13.22 -26.92 -18.31
CA SER A 367 12.10 -27.31 -17.44
C SER A 367 10.75 -26.76 -17.91
N GLY A 368 10.71 -25.63 -18.63
CA GLY A 368 9.48 -25.08 -19.23
C GLY A 368 8.78 -26.07 -20.18
N PRO A 369 9.42 -26.49 -21.30
CA PRO A 369 8.85 -27.47 -22.22
C PRO A 369 8.56 -28.82 -21.57
N LEU A 370 9.44 -29.26 -20.66
CA LEU A 370 9.21 -30.49 -19.90
C LEU A 370 7.92 -30.41 -19.08
N ARG A 371 7.63 -29.25 -18.47
CA ARG A 371 6.41 -29.07 -17.68
C ARG A 371 5.15 -29.09 -18.55
N VAL A 372 5.20 -28.57 -19.77
CA VAL A 372 4.10 -28.71 -20.75
C VAL A 372 3.84 -30.19 -21.05
N ARG A 373 4.89 -30.97 -21.33
CA ARG A 373 4.78 -32.43 -21.60
C ARG A 373 4.21 -33.21 -20.42
N GLN A 374 4.55 -32.81 -19.19
CA GLN A 374 4.02 -33.46 -17.99
C GLN A 374 2.53 -33.18 -17.76
N LEU A 375 2.08 -31.95 -18.05
CA LEU A 375 0.70 -31.53 -17.77
C LEU A 375 -0.26 -31.86 -18.91
N LEU A 376 0.22 -31.88 -20.15
CA LEU A 376 -0.59 -32.05 -21.36
C LEU A 376 0.04 -33.07 -22.33
N PRO A 377 0.30 -34.32 -21.88
CA PRO A 377 1.10 -35.29 -22.64
C PRO A 377 0.56 -35.56 -24.06
N ASP A 378 -0.76 -35.55 -24.24
CA ASP A 378 -1.40 -35.92 -25.50
C ASP A 378 -1.32 -34.83 -26.58
N GLU A 379 -1.07 -33.57 -26.20
CA GLU A 379 -1.06 -32.42 -27.11
C GLU A 379 0.19 -31.54 -27.00
N ALA A 380 1.13 -31.89 -26.11
CA ALA A 380 2.29 -31.07 -25.79
C ALA A 380 3.12 -30.67 -27.01
N GLU A 381 3.48 -31.60 -27.89
CA GLU A 381 4.30 -31.27 -29.07
C GLU A 381 3.60 -30.32 -30.04
N LYS A 382 2.27 -30.44 -30.16
CA LYS A 382 1.48 -29.51 -30.97
C LYS A 382 1.48 -28.11 -30.34
N LEU A 383 1.32 -28.01 -29.03
CA LEU A 383 1.34 -26.73 -28.32
C LEU A 383 2.74 -26.09 -28.35
N LEU A 384 3.79 -26.88 -28.13
CA LEU A 384 5.20 -26.45 -28.16
C LEU A 384 5.70 -26.09 -29.57
N SER A 385 4.96 -26.44 -30.63
CA SER A 385 5.25 -25.97 -31.99
C SER A 385 4.90 -24.49 -32.22
N ARG A 386 4.26 -23.84 -31.23
CA ARG A 386 3.92 -22.41 -31.22
C ARG A 386 4.48 -21.75 -29.96
N ARG A 387 4.31 -20.43 -29.86
CA ARG A 387 4.72 -19.69 -28.66
C ARG A 387 3.95 -20.20 -27.43
N VAL A 388 4.72 -20.56 -26.40
CA VAL A 388 4.24 -20.91 -25.07
C VAL A 388 5.01 -20.08 -24.06
N ALA A 389 4.30 -19.44 -23.13
CA ALA A 389 4.92 -18.72 -22.02
C ALA A 389 4.34 -19.17 -20.68
N PHE A 390 5.12 -19.03 -19.62
CA PHE A 390 4.67 -19.26 -18.25
C PHE A 390 4.59 -17.89 -17.58
N ILE A 391 3.40 -17.57 -17.08
CA ILE A 391 3.12 -16.28 -16.46
C ILE A 391 2.52 -16.55 -15.10
N ASN A 392 3.26 -16.23 -14.05
CA ASN A 392 2.73 -16.30 -12.69
C ASN A 392 1.93 -15.03 -12.42
N VAL A 393 0.76 -15.18 -11.79
CA VAL A 393 -0.03 -14.06 -11.27
C VAL A 393 0.23 -13.99 -9.77
N TRP A 394 0.90 -12.93 -9.33
CA TRP A 394 1.15 -12.66 -7.92
C TRP A 394 0.22 -11.57 -7.42
N LYS A 395 -0.46 -11.80 -6.29
CA LYS A 395 -1.48 -10.87 -5.77
C LYS A 395 -1.60 -10.89 -4.25
N PRO A 396 -1.71 -9.73 -3.57
CA PRO A 396 -2.11 -9.67 -2.16
C PRO A 396 -3.58 -10.10 -1.96
N LEU A 397 -3.88 -10.80 -0.86
CA LEU A 397 -5.22 -11.36 -0.62
C LEU A 397 -6.15 -10.42 0.16
N HIS A 398 -5.66 -9.85 1.26
CA HIS A 398 -6.51 -9.17 2.25
C HIS A 398 -6.05 -7.75 2.58
N ASN A 399 -4.74 -7.59 2.80
CA ASN A 399 -4.16 -6.34 3.28
C ASN A 399 -3.21 -5.75 2.23
N ILE A 400 -2.93 -4.46 2.36
CA ILE A 400 -1.79 -3.85 1.69
C ILE A 400 -0.50 -4.57 2.09
N VAL A 401 0.43 -4.71 1.15
CA VAL A 401 1.69 -5.40 1.41
C VAL A 401 2.71 -4.46 2.04
N GLU A 402 2.90 -4.63 3.34
CA GLU A 402 3.96 -3.96 4.11
C GLU A 402 5.02 -4.94 4.60
N GLU A 403 4.64 -6.20 4.87
CA GLU A 403 5.60 -7.24 5.25
C GLU A 403 6.17 -7.93 4.02
N ARG A 404 7.50 -8.04 3.96
CA ARG A 404 8.25 -8.80 2.95
C ARG A 404 7.72 -8.65 1.52
N PRO A 405 7.69 -7.45 0.92
CA PRO A 405 7.16 -7.28 -0.43
C PRO A 405 7.94 -8.09 -1.49
N LEU A 406 7.35 -8.19 -2.69
CA LEU A 406 7.98 -8.87 -3.83
C LEU A 406 8.84 -7.88 -4.63
N ALA A 407 10.11 -8.22 -4.84
CA ALA A 407 11.02 -7.54 -5.74
C ALA A 407 11.20 -8.35 -7.03
N MET A 408 11.30 -7.65 -8.16
CA MET A 408 11.54 -8.20 -9.49
C MET A 408 12.77 -7.55 -10.12
N CYS A 409 13.63 -8.36 -10.71
CA CYS A 409 14.80 -7.91 -11.44
C CYS A 409 14.41 -7.60 -12.89
N ASP A 410 14.65 -6.38 -13.33
CA ASP A 410 14.43 -5.94 -14.71
C ASP A 410 15.32 -6.75 -15.66
N THR A 411 14.72 -7.59 -16.51
CA THR A 411 15.44 -8.45 -17.45
C THR A 411 16.36 -7.67 -18.40
N THR A 412 16.09 -6.38 -18.67
CA THR A 412 16.98 -5.55 -19.51
C THR A 412 18.32 -5.21 -18.85
N SER A 413 18.45 -5.49 -17.56
CA SER A 413 19.66 -5.31 -16.76
C SER A 413 20.37 -6.62 -16.41
N VAL A 414 19.87 -7.75 -16.91
CA VAL A 414 20.36 -9.09 -16.55
C VAL A 414 21.08 -9.72 -17.76
N PRO A 415 22.42 -9.83 -17.70
CA PRO A 415 23.17 -10.68 -18.63
C PRO A 415 22.63 -12.13 -18.65
N PRO A 416 22.53 -12.79 -19.83
CA PRO A 416 22.01 -14.16 -19.91
C PRO A 416 22.77 -15.18 -19.04
N ASP A 417 24.08 -14.98 -18.86
CA ASP A 417 24.96 -15.88 -18.08
C ASP A 417 24.79 -15.72 -16.56
N ASP A 418 23.99 -14.76 -16.11
CA ASP A 418 23.74 -14.55 -14.69
C ASP A 418 22.76 -15.58 -14.12
N PHE A 419 21.91 -16.18 -14.96
CA PHE A 419 21.06 -17.30 -14.60
C PHE A 419 21.80 -18.64 -14.73
N PHE A 420 21.72 -19.48 -13.70
CA PHE A 420 22.23 -20.85 -13.75
C PHE A 420 21.34 -21.81 -12.96
N LYS A 421 21.47 -23.10 -13.25
CA LYS A 421 20.53 -24.13 -12.78
C LYS A 421 20.65 -24.37 -11.27
N LEU A 422 19.51 -24.34 -10.60
CA LEU A 422 19.28 -24.97 -9.32
C LEU A 422 18.60 -26.32 -9.55
N HIS A 423 19.25 -27.40 -9.14
CA HIS A 423 18.71 -28.75 -9.25
C HIS A 423 17.85 -29.09 -8.02
N LEU A 424 16.58 -29.40 -8.27
CA LEU A 424 15.61 -29.73 -7.24
C LEU A 424 15.38 -31.24 -7.20
N TRP A 425 15.57 -31.84 -6.02
CA TRP A 425 15.44 -33.27 -5.82
C TRP A 425 14.21 -33.59 -4.97
N TYR A 426 13.24 -34.23 -5.59
CA TYR A 426 12.07 -34.81 -4.93
C TYR A 426 12.23 -36.34 -4.88
N ARG A 427 11.45 -37.03 -4.04
CA ARG A 427 11.54 -38.50 -3.92
C ARG A 427 11.16 -39.21 -5.23
N ASP A 428 10.26 -38.61 -5.99
CA ASP A 428 9.59 -39.17 -7.15
C ASP A 428 10.02 -38.50 -8.48
N ARG A 429 10.67 -37.33 -8.42
CA ARG A 429 11.06 -36.56 -9.61
C ARG A 429 12.26 -35.65 -9.39
N LYS A 430 12.83 -35.19 -10.50
CA LYS A 430 13.81 -34.10 -10.53
C LYS A 430 13.13 -32.85 -11.08
N GLY A 431 13.47 -31.69 -10.54
CA GLY A 431 13.06 -30.38 -11.03
C GLY A 431 14.27 -29.49 -11.28
N GLU A 432 14.07 -28.40 -12.02
CA GLU A 432 15.08 -27.39 -12.25
C GLU A 432 14.43 -26.00 -12.24
N ASN A 433 15.04 -25.10 -11.47
CA ASN A 433 14.76 -23.66 -11.47
C ASN A 433 16.04 -22.92 -11.86
N TYR A 434 15.96 -21.63 -12.15
CA TYR A 434 17.14 -20.78 -12.17
C TYR A 434 17.35 -20.09 -10.83
N VAL A 435 18.62 -19.95 -10.45
CA VAL A 435 19.11 -18.98 -9.46
C VAL A 435 20.03 -17.99 -10.17
N MET A 436 20.29 -16.85 -9.52
CA MET A 436 21.10 -15.79 -10.10
C MET A 436 22.40 -15.60 -9.33
N ARG A 437 23.50 -15.36 -10.05
CA ARG A 437 24.71 -14.76 -9.48
C ARG A 437 24.47 -13.27 -9.28
N TYR A 438 25.23 -12.66 -8.38
CA TYR A 438 25.16 -11.21 -8.20
C TYR A 438 25.82 -10.46 -9.37
N SER A 439 25.18 -9.39 -9.82
CA SER A 439 25.75 -8.37 -10.69
C SER A 439 25.38 -6.98 -10.15
N PRO A 440 26.30 -5.99 -10.13
CA PRO A 440 25.97 -4.61 -9.78
C PRO A 440 25.09 -3.92 -10.84
N GLU A 441 24.94 -4.50 -12.04
CA GLU A 441 24.10 -3.97 -13.10
C GLU A 441 22.61 -4.25 -12.87
N HIS A 442 22.29 -5.26 -12.05
CA HIS A 442 20.91 -5.66 -11.76
C HIS A 442 20.08 -4.52 -11.19
N LYS A 443 18.97 -4.21 -11.86
CA LYS A 443 17.97 -3.23 -11.42
C LYS A 443 16.77 -3.94 -10.84
N TRP A 444 16.56 -3.74 -9.54
CA TRP A 444 15.43 -4.31 -8.81
C TRP A 444 14.32 -3.32 -8.65
N TRP A 445 13.09 -3.78 -8.80
CA TRP A 445 11.87 -2.99 -8.67
C TRP A 445 10.90 -3.67 -7.72
N TYR A 446 10.15 -2.86 -6.97
CA TYR A 446 9.04 -3.33 -6.15
C TYR A 446 7.93 -2.28 -6.12
N PHE A 447 6.75 -2.69 -5.64
CA PHE A 447 5.59 -1.82 -5.50
C PHE A 447 5.24 -1.70 -4.00
N PRO A 448 5.77 -0.68 -3.27
CA PRO A 448 5.52 -0.53 -1.85
C PRO A 448 4.02 -0.36 -1.56
N LYS A 449 3.51 -1.00 -0.49
CA LYS A 449 2.10 -0.92 -0.08
C LYS A 449 1.11 -1.35 -1.17
N MET A 450 1.49 -2.32 -2.01
CA MET A 450 0.63 -2.87 -3.06
C MET A 450 -0.69 -3.42 -2.48
N HIS A 451 -1.81 -3.05 -3.11
CA HIS A 451 -3.15 -3.28 -2.60
C HIS A 451 -3.75 -4.61 -3.12
N PRO A 452 -4.67 -5.25 -2.37
CA PRO A 452 -5.36 -6.47 -2.79
C PRO A 452 -6.24 -6.36 -4.03
N ASP A 453 -6.32 -5.22 -4.71
CA ASP A 453 -6.98 -5.08 -6.02
C ASP A 453 -5.99 -5.00 -7.18
N GLN A 454 -4.70 -5.22 -6.92
CA GLN A 454 -3.63 -5.21 -7.92
C GLN A 454 -3.03 -6.61 -8.07
N ALA A 455 -2.37 -6.86 -9.19
CA ALA A 455 -1.62 -8.08 -9.45
C ALA A 455 -0.34 -7.76 -10.25
N ILE A 456 0.73 -8.53 -9.97
CA ILE A 456 1.95 -8.54 -10.76
C ILE A 456 1.92 -9.77 -11.64
N LEU A 457 2.14 -9.58 -12.93
CA LEU A 457 2.45 -10.66 -13.86
C LEU A 457 3.96 -10.85 -13.90
N LEU A 458 4.42 -12.09 -13.70
CA LEU A 458 5.83 -12.48 -13.74
C LEU A 458 6.01 -13.48 -14.88
N LYS A 459 6.81 -13.15 -15.88
CA LYS A 459 7.14 -14.10 -16.96
C LYS A 459 8.31 -14.97 -16.54
N THR A 460 8.01 -16.21 -16.18
CA THR A 460 8.97 -17.18 -15.66
C THR A 460 9.52 -18.11 -16.73
N TYR A 461 8.91 -18.15 -17.92
CA TYR A 461 9.43 -18.81 -19.12
C TYR A 461 8.77 -18.22 -20.38
N ASP A 462 9.51 -18.14 -21.49
CA ASP A 462 8.97 -17.96 -22.84
C ASP A 462 9.79 -18.78 -23.85
N SER A 463 9.08 -19.49 -24.73
CA SER A 463 9.68 -20.31 -25.79
C SER A 463 10.37 -19.47 -26.86
N GLU A 464 9.92 -18.23 -27.07
CA GLU A 464 10.49 -17.35 -28.10
C GLU A 464 11.86 -16.81 -27.66
N THR A 465 12.76 -16.66 -28.63
CA THR A 465 14.15 -16.25 -28.42
C THR A 465 14.53 -14.98 -29.19
N ASP A 466 13.54 -14.22 -29.62
CA ASP A 466 13.67 -13.02 -30.47
C ASP A 466 14.07 -11.74 -29.72
N GLY A 467 14.68 -11.89 -28.54
CA GLY A 467 15.15 -10.77 -27.71
C GLY A 467 14.15 -10.28 -26.67
N ARG A 468 12.91 -10.78 -26.65
CA ARG A 468 11.98 -10.51 -25.53
C ARG A 468 12.47 -11.13 -24.22
N ALA A 469 11.99 -10.59 -23.10
CA ALA A 469 12.22 -11.19 -21.79
C ALA A 469 11.64 -12.62 -21.75
N ARG A 470 12.43 -13.55 -21.20
CA ARG A 470 12.08 -14.98 -21.08
C ARG A 470 12.02 -15.46 -19.63
N PHE A 471 12.85 -14.90 -18.78
CA PHE A 471 13.03 -15.31 -17.38
C PHE A 471 13.13 -14.06 -16.52
N VAL A 472 12.24 -13.92 -15.53
CA VAL A 472 12.30 -12.83 -14.55
C VAL A 472 12.79 -13.34 -13.20
N GLY A 473 13.92 -12.80 -12.76
CA GLY A 473 14.42 -13.01 -11.41
C GLY A 473 13.53 -12.30 -10.40
N HIS A 474 13.13 -12.97 -9.33
CA HIS A 474 12.30 -12.37 -8.30
C HIS A 474 12.60 -12.93 -6.91
N SER A 475 12.25 -12.16 -5.88
CA SER A 475 12.45 -12.54 -4.49
C SER A 475 11.56 -11.74 -3.54
N ALA A 476 11.16 -12.32 -2.42
CA ALA A 476 10.70 -11.53 -1.28
C ALA A 476 11.92 -10.92 -0.56
N PHE A 477 11.76 -9.76 0.07
CA PHE A 477 12.85 -9.09 0.77
C PHE A 477 12.34 -8.34 2.00
N GLU A 478 13.19 -8.08 2.99
CA GLU A 478 12.82 -7.29 4.16
C GLU A 478 12.84 -5.80 3.79
N ASP A 479 11.69 -5.13 3.75
CA ASP A 479 11.62 -3.70 3.46
C ASP A 479 11.95 -2.89 4.72
N PRO A 480 13.07 -2.13 4.75
CA PRO A 480 13.47 -1.36 5.93
C PRO A 480 12.51 -0.19 6.22
N SER A 481 11.63 0.17 5.29
CA SER A 481 10.61 1.20 5.47
C SER A 481 9.32 0.66 6.09
N SER A 482 9.19 -0.66 6.26
CA SER A 482 8.06 -1.29 6.93
C SER A 482 7.97 -0.85 8.40
N PRO A 483 6.76 -0.67 8.94
CA PRO A 483 6.60 -0.38 10.36
C PRO A 483 7.15 -1.53 11.22
N PRO A 484 7.51 -1.30 12.50
CA PRO A 484 8.14 -2.33 13.36
C PRO A 484 7.35 -3.64 13.52
N ASN A 485 6.03 -3.60 13.30
CA ASN A 485 5.15 -4.77 13.33
C ASN A 485 4.15 -4.66 12.16
N PRO A 486 4.58 -4.90 10.92
CA PRO A 486 3.69 -4.80 9.78
C PRO A 486 2.62 -5.91 9.86
N PRO A 487 1.40 -5.66 9.34
CA PRO A 487 0.43 -6.71 9.15
C PRO A 487 1.04 -7.88 8.36
N THR A 488 0.73 -9.11 8.78
CA THR A 488 1.22 -10.31 8.11
C THR A 488 0.83 -10.28 6.64
N ARG A 489 1.80 -10.49 5.74
CA ARG A 489 1.53 -10.60 4.32
C ARG A 489 0.87 -11.93 4.03
N GLU A 490 -0.31 -11.87 3.43
CA GLU A 490 -0.95 -13.00 2.77
C GLU A 490 -1.11 -12.68 1.28
N SER A 491 -0.44 -13.46 0.45
CA SER A 491 -0.43 -13.28 -1.01
C SER A 491 -0.57 -14.62 -1.72
N ILE A 492 -1.22 -14.66 -2.87
CA ILE A 492 -1.27 -15.84 -3.73
C ILE A 492 -0.33 -15.68 -4.92
N GLU A 493 0.30 -16.78 -5.29
CA GLU A 493 1.08 -16.94 -6.50
C GLU A 493 0.44 -18.05 -7.33
N ILE A 494 -0.13 -17.70 -8.48
CA ILE A 494 -0.86 -18.63 -9.35
C ILE A 494 0.01 -18.92 -10.56
N ARG A 495 0.31 -20.20 -10.79
CA ARG A 495 1.19 -20.61 -11.88
C ARG A 495 0.37 -21.02 -13.10
N THR A 496 0.66 -20.37 -14.22
CA THR A 496 -0.09 -20.56 -15.46
C THR A 496 0.81 -20.82 -16.65
N ILE A 497 0.27 -21.54 -17.62
CA ILE A 497 0.83 -21.67 -18.97
C ILE A 497 -0.10 -20.96 -19.92
N VAL A 498 0.43 -20.04 -20.72
CA VAL A 498 -0.30 -19.31 -21.75
C VAL A 498 0.15 -19.78 -23.14
N PHE A 499 -0.82 -20.02 -24.01
CA PHE A 499 -0.62 -20.48 -25.38
C PHE A 499 -1.20 -19.44 -26.35
N PHE A 500 -0.42 -19.09 -27.37
CA PHE A 500 -0.77 -18.06 -28.36
C PHE A 500 -1.20 -18.67 -29.70
#